data_AF-A0A7V5G0E0-F1
#
_entry.id   AF-A0A7V5G0E0-F1
#
_cell.length_a   1.000
_cell.length_b   1.000
_cell.length_c   1.000
_cell.angle_alpha   90.00
_cell.angle_beta   90.00
_cell.angle_gamma   90.00
#
_symmetry.space_group_name_H-M   'P 1'
#
loop_
_entity.id
_entity.type
_entity.pdbx_description
1 polymer ?
#
loop_
_entity_poly.entity_id
_entity_poly.type
_entity_poly.pdbx_seq_one_letter_code
_entity_poly.pdbx_strand_id
1 'polypeptide(L)' 'NSAETIFNPFVSLDESRNRKKSGGFGLGLSIARNLAQSNGYELFLDTEYHDGARFILSLHSTGMVVSKA' A
#
# COMPACT_ATOMS: atom_id res chain seq x y z
N ASN A 1 -12.33 -8.13 -7.06
CA ASN A 1 -11.41 -6.97 -7.15
C ASN A 1 -10.23 -7.20 -6.22
N SER A 2 -9.27 -8.05 -6.62
CA SER A 2 -8.23 -8.57 -5.72
C SER A 2 -7.16 -7.54 -5.33
N ALA A 3 -6.98 -6.50 -6.14
CA ALA A 3 -6.02 -5.42 -5.91
C ALA A 3 -6.29 -4.61 -4.65
N GLU A 4 -7.55 -4.52 -4.21
CA GLU A 4 -7.92 -3.82 -2.97
C GLU A 4 -7.73 -4.71 -1.73
N THR A 5 -7.98 -6.01 -1.87
CA THR A 5 -7.97 -6.96 -0.76
C THR A 5 -6.57 -7.18 -0.19
N ILE A 6 -5.50 -7.02 -0.98
CA ILE A 6 -4.10 -7.15 -0.50
C ILE A 6 -3.72 -6.11 0.56
N PHE A 7 -4.48 -5.03 0.68
CA PHE A 7 -4.27 -4.00 1.70
C PHE A 7 -5.03 -4.26 2.99
N ASN A 8 -5.86 -5.32 3.04
CA ASN A 8 -6.52 -5.70 4.28
C ASN A 8 -5.51 -6.37 5.24
N PRO A 9 -5.64 -6.15 6.55
CA PRO A 9 -4.79 -6.82 7.54
C PRO A 9 -4.84 -8.34 7.40
N PHE A 10 -3.70 -8.99 7.61
CA PHE A 10 -3.53 -10.45 7.57
C PHE A 10 -3.74 -11.09 6.19
N VAL A 11 -3.84 -10.30 5.13
CA VAL A 11 -3.87 -10.83 3.76
C VAL A 11 -2.46 -11.16 3.31
N SER A 12 -2.27 -12.41 2.90
CA SER A 12 -1.06 -12.92 2.27
C SER A 12 -1.46 -13.64 0.99
N LEU A 13 -0.80 -13.32 -0.12
CA LEU A 13 -1.00 -14.01 -1.40
C LEU A 13 -0.24 -15.34 -1.48
N ASP A 14 0.65 -15.60 -0.53
CA ASP A 14 1.39 -16.86 -0.43
C ASP A 14 0.67 -17.81 0.55
N GLU A 15 0.07 -18.88 0.02
CA GLU A 15 -0.39 -20.02 0.81
C GLU A 15 0.75 -21.01 1.12
N SER A 16 1.91 -20.89 0.44
CA SER A 16 2.95 -21.91 0.44
C SER A 16 4.36 -21.32 0.59
N ARG A 17 4.85 -21.31 1.83
CA ARG A 17 6.06 -22.06 2.27
C ARG A 17 6.57 -21.48 3.59
N ASN A 18 6.43 -22.26 4.65
CA ASN A 18 7.07 -22.05 5.95
C ASN A 18 6.71 -20.75 6.71
N ARG A 19 5.48 -20.71 7.23
CA ARG A 19 5.13 -19.89 8.43
C ARG A 19 6.11 -20.11 9.62
N LYS A 20 6.89 -21.20 9.62
CA LYS A 20 7.82 -21.59 10.69
C LYS A 20 9.20 -20.92 10.65
N LYS A 21 9.60 -20.18 9.60
CA LYS A 21 10.96 -19.58 9.55
C LYS A 21 11.08 -18.12 9.09
N SER A 22 10.16 -17.55 8.31
CA SER A 22 10.33 -16.14 7.83
C SER A 22 9.07 -15.46 7.26
N GLY A 23 7.88 -16.06 7.38
CA GLY A 23 6.67 -15.48 6.79
C GLY A 23 6.11 -14.33 7.61
N GLY A 24 6.07 -13.11 7.06
CA GLY A 24 5.46 -11.95 7.70
C GLY A 24 3.95 -12.12 7.92
N PHE A 25 3.38 -11.40 8.90
CA PHE A 25 1.97 -11.53 9.31
C PHE A 25 0.94 -10.94 8.33
N GLY A 26 1.33 -10.57 7.10
CA GLY A 26 0.41 -9.91 6.16
C GLY A 26 -0.04 -8.51 6.62
N LEU A 27 0.82 -7.80 7.38
CA LEU A 27 0.49 -6.48 7.93
C LEU A 27 1.14 -5.30 7.19
N GLY A 28 2.17 -5.57 6.37
CA GLY A 28 2.97 -4.51 5.75
C GLY A 28 2.15 -3.55 4.89
N LEU A 29 1.35 -4.09 3.96
CA LEU A 29 0.53 -3.29 3.05
C LEU A 29 -0.60 -2.55 3.77
N SER A 30 -1.24 -3.19 4.77
CA SER A 30 -2.28 -2.52 5.57
C SER A 30 -1.72 -1.34 6.36
N ILE A 31 -0.53 -1.50 6.96
CA ILE A 31 0.14 -0.42 7.69
C ILE A 31 0.54 0.70 6.72
N ALA A 32 1.14 0.37 5.58
CA ALA A 32 1.57 1.35 4.59
C ALA A 32 0.39 2.17 4.05
N ARG A 33 -0.76 1.54 3.76
CA ARG A 33 -1.95 2.25 3.27
C ARG A 33 -2.55 3.16 4.32
N ASN A 34 -2.64 2.70 5.56
CA ASN A 34 -3.10 3.52 6.68
C ASN A 34 -2.19 4.74 6.90
N LEU A 35 -0.87 4.56 6.79
CA LEU A 35 0.09 5.67 6.90
C LEU A 35 -0.07 6.66 5.74
N ALA A 36 -0.19 6.19 4.50
CA ALA A 36 -0.43 7.05 3.35
C ALA A 36 -1.70 7.90 3.54
N GLN A 37 -2.82 7.26 3.85
CA GLN A 37 -4.10 7.94 4.09
C GLN A 37 -4.04 8.95 5.23
N SER A 38 -3.36 8.61 6.33
CA SER A 38 -3.18 9.52 7.48
C SER A 38 -2.37 10.77 7.13
N ASN A 39 -1.53 10.69 6.09
CA ASN A 39 -0.76 11.82 5.56
C ASN A 39 -1.44 12.52 4.37
N GLY A 40 -2.68 12.14 4.02
CA GLY A 40 -3.37 12.68 2.84
C GLY A 40 -2.81 12.20 1.51
N TYR A 41 -2.11 11.06 1.50
CA TYR A 41 -1.59 10.40 0.32
C TYR A 41 -2.44 9.19 -0.06
N GLU A 42 -2.29 8.73 -1.29
CA GLU A 42 -2.95 7.53 -1.79
C GLU A 42 -1.89 6.45 -2.11
N LEU A 43 -2.12 5.23 -1.64
CA LEU A 43 -1.31 4.06 -1.98
C LEU A 43 -2.18 3.03 -2.69
N PHE A 44 -1.78 2.64 -3.90
CA PHE A 44 -2.49 1.67 -4.73
C PHE A 44 -1.54 0.77 -5.54
N LEU A 45 -2.06 -0.36 -6.02
CA LEU A 45 -1.36 -1.26 -6.93
C LEU A 45 -1.59 -0.79 -8.37
N ASP A 46 -0.53 -0.65 -9.16
CA ASP A 46 -0.61 -0.46 -10.60
C ASP A 46 -0.97 -1.78 -11.27
N THR A 47 -2.26 -1.97 -11.60
CA THR A 47 -2.75 -3.20 -12.24
C THR A 47 -2.37 -3.32 -13.71
N GLU A 48 -1.94 -2.22 -14.33
CA GLU A 48 -1.48 -2.19 -15.70
C GLU A 48 0.01 -2.52 -15.80
N TYR A 49 0.74 -2.62 -14.69
CA TYR A 49 2.14 -3.04 -14.64
C TYR A 49 2.29 -4.57 -14.63
N HIS A 50 3.12 -5.09 -15.53
CA HIS A 50 3.17 -6.51 -15.86
C HIS A 50 4.57 -7.14 -15.65
N ASP A 51 5.59 -6.36 -15.32
CA ASP A 51 6.95 -6.84 -15.03
C ASP A 51 7.19 -6.95 -13.49
N GLY A 52 6.26 -7.65 -12.83
CA GLY A 52 6.25 -7.84 -11.38
C GLY A 52 5.10 -7.08 -10.69
N ALA A 53 5.37 -6.52 -9.51
CA ALA A 53 4.40 -5.75 -8.74
C ALA A 53 4.90 -4.30 -8.57
N ARG A 54 4.05 -3.33 -8.91
CA ARG A 54 4.33 -1.91 -8.73
C ARG A 54 3.27 -1.26 -7.86
N PHE A 55 3.70 -0.70 -6.75
CA PHE A 55 2.86 0.07 -5.85
C PHE A 55 3.17 1.56 -6.04
N ILE A 56 2.13 2.38 -6.17
CA ILE A 56 2.25 3.81 -6.40
C ILE A 56 1.78 4.55 -5.15
N LEU A 57 2.65 5.40 -4.62
CA LEU A 57 2.30 6.38 -3.59
C LEU A 57 2.11 7.75 -4.26
N SER A 58 0.86 8.21 -4.32
CA SER A 58 0.49 9.50 -4.90
C SER A 58 0.34 10.54 -3.79
N LEU A 59 1.04 11.67 -3.94
CA LEU A 59 0.85 12.82 -3.07
C LEU A 59 -0.26 13.69 -3.64
N HIS A 60 -1.27 13.97 -2.83
CA HIS A 60 -2.22 15.00 -3.17
C HIS A 60 -1.49 16.32 -2.89
N SER A 61 -1.25 17.12 -3.92
CA SER A 61 -0.78 18.49 -3.73
C SER A 61 -1.93 19.27 -3.09
N THR A 62 -2.07 19.16 -1.78
CA THR A 62 -2.91 20.05 -1.00
C THR A 62 -2.21 21.40 -1.08
N GLY A 63 -2.74 22.28 -1.92
CA GLY A 63 -2.13 23.57 -2.23
C GLY A 63 -1.68 24.28 -0.96
N MET A 64 -0.36 24.41 -0.78
CA MET A 64 0.21 25.41 0.10
C MET A 64 -0.21 26.77 -0.47
N VAL A 65 -1.29 27.33 0.07
CA VAL A 65 -1.56 28.76 -0.05
C VAL A 65 -0.44 29.43 0.73
N VAL A 66 0.59 29.89 0.02
CA VAL A 66 1.59 30.78 0.59
C VAL A 66 0.84 32.05 0.96
N SER A 67 0.51 32.20 2.24
CA SER A 67 0.00 33.46 2.76
C SER A 67 1.09 34.50 2.57
N LYS A 68 0.89 35.40 1.62
CA LYS A 68 1.79 36.52 1.33
C LYS A 68 1.62 37.51 2.49
N ALA A 69 2.65 37.67 3.31
CA ALA A 69 2.78 38.76 4.27
C ALA A 69 3.19 40.06 3.55
#